data_AF-A0A2T4BLJ8-F1
#
_entry.id   AF-A0A2T4BLJ8-F1
#
_cell.length_a   1.000
_cell.length_b   1.000
_cell.length_c   1.000
_cell.angle_alpha   90.00
_cell.angle_beta   90.00
_cell.angle_gamma   90.00
#
_symmetry.space_group_name_H-M   'P 1'
#
loop_
_entity.id
_entity.type
_entity.pdbx_description
1 polymer ?
#
loop_
_entity_poly.entity_id
_entity_poly.type
_entity_poly.pdbx_seq_one_letter_code
_entity_poly.pdbx_strand_id
1 'polypeptide(L)'
;MSSSANSPITPHQPAKETRKLACRLCQKRKKKCNRKSPCSMCIKLKVVCQPSAPAAPRKRRQSTKDLFARLAWCEEQLRRNLECRQCLECSNTSSSAAESSTAEIAKRLSEIKSDPSISSASVSYSPSSSLSPHSTLSPPSSSSS
;
A
#
# COMPACT_ATOMS: atom_id res chain seq x y z
N MET A 1 46.64 42.08 23.21
CA MET A 1 45.68 41.01 23.60
C MET A 1 45.23 40.34 22.32
N SER A 2 45.82 39.18 22.01
CA SER A 2 45.61 38.45 20.76
C SER A 2 44.49 37.43 20.96
N SER A 3 43.39 37.58 20.23
CA SER A 3 42.26 36.65 20.29
C SER A 3 42.36 35.62 19.18
N SER A 4 42.68 34.39 19.55
CA SER A 4 42.75 33.22 18.67
C SER A 4 41.36 32.84 18.15
N ALA A 5 41.20 32.82 16.83
CA ALA A 5 40.03 32.26 16.17
C ALA A 5 40.12 30.73 16.21
N ASN A 6 39.19 30.08 16.93
CA ASN A 6 39.05 28.64 16.93
C ASN A 6 37.97 28.27 15.89
N SER A 7 38.38 27.75 14.73
CA SER A 7 37.45 27.25 13.72
C SER A 7 37.01 25.82 14.05
N PRO A 8 35.71 25.48 13.99
CA PRO A 8 35.24 24.13 14.27
C PRO A 8 35.64 23.17 13.14
N ILE A 9 36.39 22.13 13.51
CA ILE A 9 36.75 20.99 12.66
C ILE A 9 35.49 20.15 12.43
N THR A 10 34.96 20.18 11.21
CA THR A 10 33.88 19.28 10.79
C THR A 10 34.42 17.87 10.55
N PRO A 11 33.72 16.80 10.98
CA PRO A 11 34.20 15.43 10.80
C PRO A 11 34.25 15.06 9.31
N HIS A 12 35.45 14.77 8.81
CA HIS A 12 35.71 14.30 7.46
C HIS A 12 35.11 12.90 7.25
N GLN A 13 33.85 12.83 6.82
CA GLN A 13 33.29 11.59 6.28
C GLN A 13 34.09 11.23 5.01
N PRO A 14 34.54 9.97 4.82
CA PRO A 14 35.22 9.58 3.59
C PRO A 14 34.20 9.69 2.45
N ALA A 15 34.37 10.72 1.61
CA ALA A 15 33.57 10.94 0.43
C ALA A 15 33.72 9.70 -0.46
N LYS A 16 32.73 8.78 -0.41
CA LYS A 16 32.67 7.64 -1.32
C LYS A 16 32.70 8.20 -2.74
N GLU A 17 33.82 8.00 -3.43
CA GLU A 17 34.00 8.47 -4.80
C GLU A 17 32.80 8.02 -5.62
N THR A 18 32.02 9.00 -6.09
CA THR A 18 30.82 8.73 -6.85
C THR A 18 31.23 8.04 -8.15
N ARG A 19 30.86 6.76 -8.29
CA ARG A 19 31.16 5.98 -9.50
C ARG A 19 30.61 6.74 -10.72
N LYS A 20 31.50 7.20 -11.62
CA LYS A 20 31.12 7.94 -12.83
C LYS A 20 30.24 7.06 -13.74
N LEU A 21 29.01 7.51 -13.99
CA LEU A 21 28.05 6.81 -14.85
C LEU A 21 28.41 6.97 -16.34
N ALA A 22 27.83 6.12 -17.19
CA ALA A 22 27.89 6.33 -18.65
C ALA A 22 27.22 7.66 -19.02
N CYS A 23 27.62 8.32 -20.10
CA CYS A 23 26.91 9.51 -20.59
C CYS A 23 25.50 9.14 -21.09
N ARG A 24 24.59 10.13 -21.13
CA ARG A 24 23.18 9.95 -21.52
C ARG A 24 23.03 9.26 -22.88
N LEU A 25 23.89 9.63 -23.84
CA LEU A 25 23.86 9.09 -25.19
C LEU A 25 24.29 7.62 -25.25
N CYS A 26 25.40 7.26 -24.62
CA CYS A 26 25.87 5.88 -24.57
C CYS A 26 24.91 4.99 -23.78
N GLN A 27 24.29 5.52 -22.72
CA GLN A 27 23.26 4.82 -21.96
C GLN A 27 22.02 4.54 -22.82
N LYS A 28 21.52 5.53 -23.58
CA LYS A 28 20.38 5.36 -24.51
C LYS A 28 20.69 4.37 -25.64
N ARG A 29 21.90 4.41 -26.20
CA ARG A 29 22.34 3.51 -27.28
C ARG A 29 22.85 2.14 -26.80
N LYS A 30 22.92 1.90 -25.48
CA LYS A 30 23.43 0.67 -24.86
C LYS A 30 24.83 0.25 -25.37
N LYS A 31 25.71 1.23 -25.64
CA LYS A 31 27.12 0.98 -26.04
C LYS A 31 28.08 1.31 -24.90
N LYS A 32 29.26 0.69 -24.89
CA LYS A 32 30.30 0.91 -23.87
C LYS A 32 30.76 2.38 -23.87
N CYS A 33 30.59 3.06 -22.73
CA CYS A 33 31.09 4.42 -22.51
C CYS A 33 32.48 4.37 -21.87
N ASN A 34 33.40 5.24 -22.27
CA ASN A 34 34.72 5.37 -21.61
C ASN A 34 34.71 6.30 -20.38
N ARG A 35 33.54 6.84 -19.99
CA ARG A 35 33.30 7.68 -18.80
C ARG A 35 34.24 8.91 -18.65
N LYS A 36 34.91 9.32 -19.74
CA LYS A 36 35.55 10.61 -19.92
C LYS A 36 34.53 11.61 -20.46
N SER A 37 34.64 12.90 -20.12
CA SER A 37 33.77 13.96 -20.64
C SER A 37 34.62 14.92 -21.47
N PRO A 38 34.47 14.97 -22.80
CA PRO A 38 33.59 14.15 -23.65
C PRO A 38 34.09 12.70 -23.83
N CYS A 39 33.18 11.74 -24.08
CA CYS A 39 33.56 10.35 -24.30
C CYS A 39 33.93 10.11 -25.78
N SER A 40 34.80 9.13 -26.07
CA SER A 40 35.33 8.89 -27.42
C SER A 40 34.26 8.65 -28.50
N MET A 41 33.11 8.09 -28.12
CA MET A 41 31.99 7.92 -29.04
C MET A 41 31.31 9.25 -29.36
N CYS A 42 31.07 10.09 -28.35
CA CYS A 42 30.49 11.42 -28.56
C CYS A 42 31.42 12.32 -29.39
N ILE A 43 32.75 12.19 -29.22
CA ILE A 43 33.75 12.88 -30.05
C ILE A 43 33.61 12.45 -31.52
N LYS A 44 33.63 11.13 -31.79
CA LYS A 44 33.50 10.60 -33.14
C LYS A 44 32.21 11.01 -33.83
N LEU A 45 31.13 11.13 -33.07
CA LEU A 45 29.82 11.53 -33.57
C LEU A 45 29.61 13.05 -33.61
N LYS A 46 30.57 13.85 -33.13
CA LYS A 46 30.51 15.32 -33.05
C LYS A 46 29.23 15.83 -32.35
N VAL A 47 28.83 15.14 -31.27
CA VAL A 47 27.64 15.49 -30.47
C VAL A 47 28.03 15.88 -29.04
N VAL A 48 27.20 16.71 -28.42
CA VAL A 48 27.39 17.15 -27.03
C VAL A 48 27.32 15.95 -26.07
N CYS A 49 28.39 15.74 -25.31
CA CYS A 49 28.48 14.65 -24.36
C CYS A 49 27.93 15.07 -22.99
N GLN A 50 26.66 14.76 -22.72
CA GLN A 50 26.05 15.05 -21.43
C GLN A 50 26.24 13.88 -20.42
N PRO A 51 26.87 14.11 -19.26
CA PRO A 51 26.95 13.12 -18.18
C PRO A 51 25.56 12.69 -17.71
N SER A 52 25.39 11.41 -17.37
CA SER A 52 24.13 10.97 -16.75
C SER A 52 24.06 11.45 -15.30
N ALA A 53 22.97 12.12 -14.96
CA ALA A 53 22.69 12.43 -13.57
C ALA A 53 22.34 11.12 -12.83
N PRO A 54 22.77 10.96 -11.58
CA PRO A 54 22.30 9.88 -10.72
C PRO A 54 20.77 9.87 -10.67
N ALA A 55 20.17 8.68 -10.58
CA ALA A 55 18.74 8.58 -10.36
C ALA A 55 18.38 9.30 -9.06
N ALA A 56 17.30 10.08 -9.09
CA ALA A 56 16.81 10.75 -7.90
C ALA A 56 16.60 9.70 -6.78
N PRO A 57 17.01 10.00 -5.54
CA PRO A 57 16.83 9.06 -4.44
C PRO A 57 15.34 8.74 -4.30
N ARG A 58 14.98 7.47 -4.44
CA ARG A 58 13.61 7.02 -4.19
C ARG A 58 13.31 7.24 -2.71
N LYS A 59 12.20 7.94 -2.43
CA LYS A 59 11.64 7.96 -1.07
C LYS A 59 11.28 6.53 -0.71
N ARG A 60 11.96 5.97 0.29
CA ARG A 60 11.63 4.66 0.86
C ARG A 60 10.25 4.80 1.53
N ARG A 61 9.31 3.89 1.23
CA ARG A 61 8.01 3.85 1.91
C ARG A 61 8.24 3.88 3.42
N GLN A 62 7.61 4.81 4.14
CA GLN A 62 7.62 4.82 5.61
C GLN A 62 6.65 3.74 6.14
N SER A 63 7.04 2.47 6.05
CA SER A 63 6.27 1.34 6.58
C SER A 63 5.96 1.46 8.07
N THR A 64 6.83 2.13 8.83
CA THR A 64 6.67 2.34 10.27
C THR A 64 5.50 3.27 10.60
N LYS A 65 5.26 4.32 9.80
CA LYS A 65 4.16 5.27 10.07
C LYS A 65 2.80 4.61 9.93
N ASP A 66 2.63 3.83 8.88
CA ASP A 66 1.40 3.05 8.64
C ASP A 66 1.20 1.97 9.71
N LEU A 67 2.29 1.32 10.14
CA LEU A 67 2.25 0.35 11.25
C LEU A 67 1.75 1.00 12.55
N PHE A 68 2.30 2.16 12.93
CA PHE A 68 1.85 2.87 14.15
C PHE A 68 0.39 3.30 14.06
N ALA A 69 -0.08 3.76 12.90
CA ALA A 69 -1.48 4.12 12.70
C ALA A 69 -2.41 2.91 12.90
N ARG A 70 -2.01 1.74 12.38
CA ARG A 70 -2.77 0.49 12.56
C ARG A 70 -2.75 0.00 14.00
N LEU A 71 -1.60 0.08 14.67
CA LEU A 71 -1.49 -0.28 16.10
C LEU A 71 -2.37 0.61 16.96
N ALA A 72 -2.31 1.93 16.78
CA ALA A 72 -3.14 2.88 17.52
C ALA A 72 -4.64 2.61 17.31
N TRP A 73 -5.07 2.28 16.08
CA TRP A 73 -6.45 1.89 15.82
C TRP A 73 -6.82 0.58 16.54
N CYS A 74 -5.96 -0.45 16.48
CA CYS A 74 -6.21 -1.71 17.18
C CYS A 74 -6.28 -1.52 18.71
N GLU A 75 -5.37 -0.74 19.28
CA GLU A 75 -5.35 -0.41 20.71
C GLU A 75 -6.64 0.31 21.13
N GLU A 76 -7.11 1.24 20.30
CA GLU A 76 -8.39 1.93 20.51
C GLU A 76 -9.59 0.95 20.45
N GLN A 77 -9.63 0.06 19.45
CA GLN A 77 -10.69 -0.95 19.37
C GLN A 77 -10.65 -1.87 20.59
N LEU A 78 -9.47 -2.32 20.99
CA LEU A 78 -9.32 -3.17 22.17
C LEU A 78 -9.80 -2.45 23.44
N ARG A 79 -9.42 -1.18 23.62
CA ARG A 79 -9.87 -0.38 24.76
C ARG A 79 -11.39 -0.30 24.83
N ARG A 80 -12.06 0.05 23.73
CA ARG A 80 -13.53 0.09 23.66
C ARG A 80 -14.19 -1.25 23.96
N ASN A 81 -13.62 -2.35 23.45
CA ASN A 81 -14.15 -3.70 23.71
C ASN A 81 -13.95 -4.12 25.16
N LEU A 82 -12.84 -3.77 25.80
CA LEU A 82 -12.60 -4.03 27.21
C LEU A 82 -13.50 -3.17 28.09
N GLU A 83 -13.61 -1.87 27.82
CA GLU A 83 -14.51 -0.94 28.51
C GLU A 83 -15.98 -1.38 28.39
N CYS A 84 -16.43 -1.78 27.19
CA CYS A 84 -17.77 -2.31 26.94
C CYS A 84 -18.02 -3.65 27.66
N ARG A 85 -16.98 -4.46 27.91
CA ARG A 85 -17.07 -5.71 28.68
C ARG A 85 -17.01 -5.48 30.20
N GLN A 86 -16.32 -4.45 30.66
CA GLN A 86 -16.24 -4.09 32.08
C GLN A 86 -17.51 -3.40 32.58
N CYS A 87 -18.23 -2.69 31.71
CA CYS A 87 -19.60 -2.26 31.97
C CYS A 87 -20.54 -3.46 31.78
N LEU A 88 -20.98 -4.08 32.88
CA LEU A 88 -21.91 -5.23 32.91
C LEU A 88 -23.28 -5.01 32.20
N GLU A 89 -23.48 -3.89 31.51
CA GLU A 89 -24.78 -3.48 30.94
C GLU A 89 -24.70 -2.81 29.57
N CYS A 90 -23.58 -2.89 28.84
CA CYS A 90 -23.59 -2.46 27.42
C CYS A 90 -24.08 -3.55 26.46
N SER A 91 -24.24 -4.80 26.91
CA SER A 91 -24.76 -5.88 26.06
C SER A 91 -26.26 -5.78 25.76
N ASN A 92 -27.02 -4.89 26.41
CA ASN A 92 -28.49 -4.79 26.22
C ASN A 92 -28.98 -3.58 25.40
N THR A 93 -28.12 -2.61 25.04
CA THR A 93 -28.56 -1.46 24.22
C THR A 93 -28.03 -1.44 22.78
N SER A 94 -27.27 -2.46 22.38
CA SER A 94 -27.05 -2.80 20.96
C SER A 94 -27.75 -4.10 20.54
N SER A 95 -28.51 -4.72 21.43
CA SER A 95 -29.31 -5.94 21.20
C SER A 95 -30.81 -5.75 21.47
N SER A 96 -31.27 -4.56 21.91
CA SER A 96 -32.69 -4.16 21.90
C SER A 96 -33.29 -3.99 20.50
N ALA A 97 -32.52 -4.31 19.44
CA ALA A 97 -32.99 -4.46 18.06
C ALA A 97 -33.24 -5.93 17.64
N ALA A 98 -33.03 -6.91 18.53
CA ALA A 98 -33.22 -8.33 18.21
C ALA A 98 -34.65 -8.85 18.50
N GLU A 99 -35.34 -8.30 19.51
CA GLU A 99 -36.73 -8.69 19.84
C GLU A 99 -37.77 -8.07 18.89
N SER A 100 -37.49 -6.93 18.27
CA SER A 100 -38.37 -6.36 17.24
C SER A 100 -38.29 -7.16 15.95
N SER A 101 -37.15 -7.80 15.67
CA SER A 101 -36.87 -8.40 14.36
C SER A 101 -37.55 -9.75 14.18
N THR A 102 -37.72 -10.59 15.20
CA THR A 102 -38.40 -11.89 15.05
C THR A 102 -39.91 -11.72 14.82
N ALA A 103 -40.54 -10.76 15.50
CA ALA A 103 -41.94 -10.39 15.29
C ALA A 103 -42.16 -9.71 13.92
N GLU A 104 -41.26 -8.82 13.51
CA GLU A 104 -41.29 -8.17 12.18
C GLU A 104 -41.06 -9.19 11.05
N ILE A 105 -40.12 -10.12 11.22
CA ILE A 105 -39.83 -11.22 10.28
C ILE A 105 -41.03 -12.19 10.22
N ALA A 106 -41.64 -12.55 11.35
CA ALA A 106 -42.82 -13.40 11.39
C ALA A 106 -44.03 -12.73 10.71
N LYS A 107 -44.22 -11.42 10.91
CA LYS A 107 -45.25 -10.62 10.23
C LYS A 107 -45.03 -10.57 8.72
N ARG A 108 -43.80 -10.29 8.27
CA ARG A 108 -43.41 -10.31 6.84
C ARG A 108 -43.59 -11.70 6.20
N LEU A 109 -43.28 -12.77 6.92
CA LEU A 109 -43.51 -14.15 6.46
C LEU A 109 -45.00 -14.49 6.33
N SER A 110 -45.84 -13.97 7.23
CA SER A 110 -47.30 -14.16 7.15
C SER A 110 -47.93 -13.41 5.96
N GLU A 111 -47.46 -12.19 5.66
CA GLU A 111 -47.90 -11.39 4.50
C GLU A 111 -47.55 -12.07 3.17
N ILE A 112 -46.36 -12.66 3.06
CA ILE A 112 -45.91 -13.42 1.87
C ILE A 112 -46.72 -14.72 1.67
N LYS A 113 -47.22 -15.33 2.75
CA LYS A 113 -47.97 -16.60 2.68
C LYS A 113 -49.43 -16.41 2.23
N SER A 114 -49.98 -15.21 2.40
CA SER A 114 -51.35 -14.85 2.03
C SER A 114 -51.54 -14.41 0.57
N ASP A 115 -50.46 -14.21 -0.18
CA ASP A 115 -50.53 -13.85 -1.60
C ASP A 115 -50.61 -15.12 -2.49
N PRO A 116 -51.71 -15.35 -3.23
CA PRO A 116 -51.92 -16.58 -3.99
C PRO A 116 -51.08 -16.68 -5.27
N SER A 117 -50.14 -15.76 -5.51
CA SER A 117 -49.37 -15.68 -6.76
C SER A 117 -47.97 -16.31 -6.70
N ILE A 118 -47.42 -16.63 -5.52
CA ILE A 118 -46.06 -17.20 -5.40
C ILE A 118 -46.13 -18.68 -4.97
N SER A 119 -46.69 -19.52 -5.83
CA SER A 119 -46.53 -20.97 -5.73
C SER A 119 -45.73 -21.45 -6.93
N SER A 120 -44.40 -21.39 -6.85
CA SER A 120 -43.43 -22.22 -7.61
C SER A 120 -42.00 -21.65 -7.61
N ALA A 121 -41.25 -21.86 -6.53
CA ALA A 121 -39.79 -21.88 -6.63
C ALA A 121 -39.20 -22.72 -5.50
N SER A 122 -39.07 -24.02 -5.75
CA SER A 122 -38.27 -24.93 -4.93
C SER A 122 -36.79 -24.58 -5.08
N VAL A 123 -36.20 -23.88 -4.09
CA VAL A 123 -34.75 -23.70 -4.02
C VAL A 123 -34.18 -24.78 -3.12
N SER A 124 -33.59 -25.80 -3.75
CA SER A 124 -32.85 -26.87 -3.10
C SER A 124 -31.47 -26.34 -2.69
N TYR A 125 -31.17 -26.23 -1.40
CA TYR A 125 -29.80 -25.95 -0.93
C TYR A 125 -29.14 -27.27 -0.51
N SER A 126 -28.18 -27.74 -1.31
CA SER A 126 -27.26 -28.82 -0.93
C SER A 126 -26.03 -28.21 -0.26
N PRO A 127 -25.63 -28.67 0.95
CA PRO A 127 -24.36 -28.27 1.54
C PRO A 127 -23.28 -29.23 1.04
N SER A 128 -22.48 -28.81 0.07
CA SER A 128 -21.25 -29.54 -0.29
C SER A 128 -20.02 -28.79 0.18
N SER A 129 -19.36 -29.40 1.16
CA SER A 129 -17.96 -29.20 1.50
C SER A 129 -17.04 -29.37 0.28
N SER A 130 -15.91 -28.67 0.30
CA SER A 130 -14.56 -29.17 -0.03
C SER A 130 -13.74 -28.36 -1.06
N LEU A 131 -12.47 -28.15 -0.68
CA LEU A 131 -11.24 -27.98 -1.49
C LEU A 131 -10.83 -26.60 -2.06
N SER A 132 -9.87 -26.01 -1.32
CA SER A 132 -8.51 -25.65 -1.77
C SER A 132 -8.22 -24.29 -2.44
N PRO A 133 -7.06 -23.67 -2.09
CA PRO A 133 -6.57 -22.43 -2.67
C PRO A 133 -5.58 -22.71 -3.81
N HIS A 134 -5.71 -22.03 -4.96
CA HIS A 134 -4.54 -21.68 -5.77
C HIS A 134 -4.83 -20.65 -6.87
N SER A 135 -3.78 -19.84 -7.12
CA SER A 135 -3.42 -19.25 -8.42
C SER A 135 -3.81 -17.79 -8.73
N THR A 136 -2.81 -16.93 -8.49
CA THR A 136 -2.23 -15.95 -9.45
C THR A 136 -3.16 -14.98 -10.18
N LEU A 137 -3.17 -13.72 -9.73
CA LEU A 137 -3.62 -12.57 -10.51
C LEU A 137 -2.42 -11.81 -11.09
N SER A 138 -2.25 -11.91 -12.40
CA SER A 138 -1.47 -10.97 -13.22
C SER A 138 -2.20 -9.63 -13.32
N PRO A 139 -1.49 -8.49 -13.40
CA PRO A 139 -2.13 -7.18 -13.56
C PRO A 139 -2.57 -6.93 -15.02
N PRO A 140 -3.69 -6.21 -15.25
CA PRO A 140 -4.08 -5.83 -16.59
C PRO A 140 -3.22 -4.67 -17.12
N SER A 141 -2.73 -4.87 -18.34
CA SER A 141 -2.21 -3.86 -19.24
C SER A 141 -3.32 -2.90 -19.67
N SER A 142 -3.21 -1.63 -19.29
CA SER A 142 -4.05 -0.55 -19.81
C SER A 142 -3.47 -0.03 -21.13
N SER A 143 -4.19 -0.31 -22.20
CA SER A 143 -3.98 0.23 -23.54
C SER A 143 -5.29 0.85 -24.06
N SER A 144 -5.13 2.02 -24.69
CA SER A 144 -6.04 2.65 -25.67
C SER A 144 -7.27 3.36 -25.07
N SER A 145 -7.72 4.53 -25.53
CA SER A 145 -7.52 5.28 -26.78
C SER A 145 -7.65 6.79 -26.54
#